data_AF-A0A7X3R3M0-F1
#
_entry.id   AF-A0A7X3R3M0-F1
#
_cell.length_a   1.000
_cell.length_b   1.000
_cell.length_c   1.000
_cell.angle_alpha   90.00
_cell.angle_beta   90.00
_cell.angle_gamma   90.00
#
_symmetry.space_group_name_H-M   'P 1'
#
loop_
_entity.id
_entity.type
_entity.pdbx_description
1 polymer ?
#
loop_
_entity_poly.entity_id
_entity_poly.type
_entity_poly.pdbx_seq_one_letter_code
_entity_poly.pdbx_strand_id
1 'polypeptide(L)'
;MTTASASPSPDVARQVQATVDAIVRRGLVGLEYISLEDPQVGSTPKDTIHTDGSMKLYHYRAQTDEVYRIPLLVVTSLVSKPYILDLTPGQSMMEFLVQQGYDVYLIDWGVPRNEDSSLRLEDYALSRIPECVERVLEDSGEEELNLLGYCVGGSLALMYMGTHPDAPVGNMVCLTTPVNFKGMGLFSQWTDERYFDVDRIVDTLGNVPGEILLSAFDMLRPTGRLTSPIQVLDRIRDDKYVKSFMMVDRWAADQIPFPGEAFRQMVKELYWKNAMLEGTLELDGRPVDLSGIDVPMIHAMAEHDHIVPYEAAKPALERVGSEDTEEVVLRGGHASLVAGGNAMYRLWPKLDQWLSVRSI
;
A
#
# COMPACT_ATOMS: atom_id res chain seq x y z
N MET A 1 -19.12 16.90 -62.26
CA MET A 1 -19.05 17.38 -60.86
C MET A 1 -17.81 16.80 -60.23
N THR A 2 -16.74 17.60 -60.20
CA THR A 2 -15.44 17.26 -59.62
C THR A 2 -15.47 17.61 -58.13
N THR A 3 -15.37 16.60 -57.26
CA THR A 3 -15.23 16.81 -55.81
C THR A 3 -13.79 17.20 -55.51
N ALA A 4 -13.57 18.49 -55.22
CA ALA A 4 -12.31 18.99 -54.70
C ALA A 4 -12.09 18.44 -53.28
N SER A 5 -10.99 17.72 -53.05
CA SER A 5 -10.54 17.42 -51.69
C SER A 5 -10.03 18.71 -51.08
N ALA A 6 -10.74 19.23 -50.08
CA ALA A 6 -10.27 20.38 -49.32
C ALA A 6 -9.01 19.97 -48.55
N SER A 7 -7.87 20.56 -48.90
CA SER A 7 -6.65 20.46 -48.11
C SER A 7 -6.91 21.00 -46.70
N PRO A 8 -6.47 20.31 -45.63
CA PRO A 8 -6.69 20.77 -44.27
C PRO A 8 -6.10 22.17 -44.07
N SER A 9 -6.76 23.00 -43.25
CA SER A 9 -6.30 24.36 -43.01
C SER A 9 -4.87 24.35 -42.44
N PRO A 10 -4.04 25.37 -42.74
CA PRO A 10 -2.64 25.43 -42.29
C PRO A 10 -2.47 25.31 -40.76
N ASP A 11 -3.49 25.68 -39.98
CA ASP A 11 -3.50 25.55 -38.52
C ASP A 11 -3.76 24.11 -38.05
N VAL A 12 -4.63 23.37 -38.74
CA VAL A 12 -4.86 21.93 -38.47
C VAL A 12 -3.63 21.13 -38.85
N ALA A 13 -3.00 21.44 -39.98
CA ALA A 13 -1.73 20.81 -40.37
C ALA A 13 -0.62 21.09 -39.36
N ARG A 14 -0.51 22.33 -38.85
CA ARG A 14 0.45 22.68 -37.78
C ARG A 14 0.15 21.96 -36.45
N GLN A 15 -1.12 21.82 -36.05
CA GLN A 15 -1.50 21.09 -34.85
C GLN A 15 -1.22 19.59 -34.96
N VAL A 16 -1.53 18.99 -36.11
CA VAL A 16 -1.21 17.58 -36.37
C VAL A 16 0.29 17.36 -36.38
N GLN A 17 1.06 18.24 -37.02
CA GLN A 17 2.52 18.14 -37.06
C GLN A 17 3.15 18.33 -35.67
N ALA A 18 2.69 19.31 -34.88
CA ALA A 18 3.13 19.49 -33.50
C ALA A 18 2.76 18.29 -32.59
N THR A 19 1.64 17.63 -32.86
CA THR A 19 1.21 16.43 -32.13
C THR A 19 2.06 15.21 -32.53
N VAL A 20 2.32 15.03 -33.82
CA VAL A 20 3.21 13.98 -34.34
C VAL A 20 4.64 14.20 -33.85
N ASP A 21 5.17 15.43 -33.88
CA ASP A 21 6.51 15.75 -33.38
C ASP A 21 6.61 15.53 -31.86
N ALA A 22 5.54 15.80 -31.10
CA ALA A 22 5.48 15.47 -29.67
C ALA A 22 5.45 13.95 -29.42
N ILE A 23 4.71 13.19 -30.24
CA ILE A 23 4.66 11.72 -30.18
C ILE A 23 6.02 11.12 -30.57
N VAL A 24 6.68 11.62 -31.62
CA VAL A 24 7.98 11.14 -32.10
C VAL A 24 9.09 11.51 -31.12
N ARG A 25 9.16 12.77 -30.65
CA ARG A 25 10.13 13.17 -29.61
C ARG A 25 9.95 12.36 -28.34
N ARG A 26 8.75 11.87 -28.04
CA ARG A 26 8.50 11.13 -26.79
C ARG A 26 8.39 9.63 -26.93
N GLY A 27 8.30 9.07 -28.13
CA GLY A 27 8.75 7.71 -28.40
C GLY A 27 10.25 7.60 -28.13
N LEU A 28 11.01 8.67 -28.43
CA LEU A 28 12.40 8.82 -27.99
C LEU A 28 12.52 9.03 -26.48
N VAL A 29 11.66 9.82 -25.81
CA VAL A 29 11.65 9.90 -24.32
C VAL A 29 11.28 8.56 -23.67
N GLY A 30 10.32 7.80 -24.20
CA GLY A 30 9.99 6.47 -23.72
C GLY A 30 11.16 5.49 -23.86
N LEU A 31 11.92 5.58 -24.96
CA LEU A 31 13.18 4.85 -25.16
C LEU A 31 14.33 5.39 -24.29
N GLU A 32 14.40 6.70 -24.07
CA GLU A 32 15.36 7.34 -23.16
C GLU A 32 15.06 6.95 -21.72
N TYR A 33 13.80 6.78 -21.30
CA TYR A 33 13.44 6.33 -19.95
C TYR A 33 13.59 4.82 -19.75
N ILE A 34 13.44 4.01 -20.79
CA ILE A 34 13.93 2.62 -20.80
C ILE A 34 15.46 2.59 -20.66
N SER A 35 16.13 3.67 -21.09
CA SER A 35 17.59 3.86 -21.07
C SER A 35 18.08 4.77 -19.92
N LEU A 36 17.21 5.31 -19.07
CA LEU A 36 17.61 6.14 -17.94
C LEU A 36 18.06 5.18 -16.85
N GLU A 37 19.17 5.52 -16.20
CA GLU A 37 19.63 4.87 -14.98
C GLU A 37 18.45 4.60 -14.05
N ASP A 38 18.48 3.44 -13.39
CA ASP A 38 17.40 3.02 -12.48
C ASP A 38 17.01 4.19 -11.57
N PRO A 39 15.77 4.70 -11.66
CA PRO A 39 15.35 5.86 -10.89
C PRO A 39 15.52 5.55 -9.40
N GLN A 40 16.17 6.46 -8.68
CA GLN A 40 16.44 6.28 -7.26
C GLN A 40 15.13 6.26 -6.47
N VAL A 41 14.65 5.07 -6.11
CA VAL A 41 13.48 4.86 -5.25
C VAL A 41 13.88 4.68 -3.80
N GLY A 42 12.97 4.97 -2.86
CA GLY A 42 13.22 4.76 -1.43
C GLY A 42 14.30 5.69 -0.87
N SER A 43 14.44 6.88 -1.46
CA SER A 43 15.61 7.76 -1.30
C SER A 43 15.52 8.73 -0.13
N THR A 44 14.36 8.81 0.55
CA THR A 44 14.23 9.69 1.72
C THR A 44 15.22 9.23 2.79
N PRO A 45 16.07 10.13 3.32
CA PRO A 45 17.12 9.77 4.28
C PRO A 45 16.56 9.03 5.49
N LYS A 46 17.13 7.87 5.80
CA LYS A 46 16.70 6.99 6.88
C LYS A 46 17.83 6.13 7.39
N ASP A 47 17.71 5.69 8.63
CA ASP A 47 18.62 4.78 9.30
C ASP A 47 17.88 3.47 9.62
N THR A 48 18.61 2.35 9.63
CA THR A 48 18.05 1.08 10.09
C THR A 48 18.33 0.96 11.57
N ILE A 49 17.28 0.99 12.40
CA ILE A 49 17.41 0.93 13.86
C ILE A 49 17.26 -0.50 14.40
N HIS A 50 16.60 -1.38 13.65
CA HIS A 50 16.43 -2.78 14.04
C HIS A 50 16.31 -3.70 12.82
N THR A 51 16.74 -4.95 12.98
CA THR A 51 16.68 -6.00 11.95
C THR A 51 16.34 -7.35 12.56
N ASP A 52 15.40 -8.06 11.95
CA ASP A 52 15.06 -9.46 12.24
C ASP A 52 14.92 -10.24 10.93
N GLY A 53 15.88 -11.12 10.64
CA GLY A 53 15.91 -11.86 9.37
C GLY A 53 15.97 -10.92 8.15
N SER A 54 14.94 -10.96 7.30
CA SER A 54 14.77 -10.05 6.16
C SER A 54 14.16 -8.70 6.55
N MET A 55 13.51 -8.62 7.71
CA MET A 55 12.82 -7.43 8.18
C MET A 55 13.81 -6.37 8.63
N LYS A 56 13.53 -5.12 8.28
CA LYS A 56 14.22 -3.92 8.74
C LYS A 56 13.20 -2.92 9.26
N LEU A 57 13.49 -2.34 10.41
CA LEU A 57 12.78 -1.17 10.91
C LEU A 57 13.62 0.07 10.56
N TYR A 58 13.05 0.93 9.73
CA TYR A 58 13.66 2.20 9.37
C TYR A 58 13.15 3.33 10.25
N HIS A 59 14.05 4.22 10.63
CA HIS A 59 13.76 5.54 11.19
C HIS A 59 14.12 6.60 10.16
N TYR A 60 13.15 7.39 9.70
CA TYR A 60 13.39 8.44 8.73
C TYR A 60 13.93 9.69 9.41
N ARG A 61 14.97 10.29 8.83
CA ARG A 61 15.60 11.48 9.40
C ARG A 61 14.67 12.69 9.25
N ALA A 62 14.42 13.37 10.35
CA ALA A 62 13.65 14.60 10.38
C ALA A 62 14.19 15.65 9.39
N GLN A 63 13.28 16.39 8.76
CA GLN A 63 13.59 17.49 7.82
C GLN A 63 13.08 18.85 8.33
N THR A 64 12.71 18.91 9.60
CA THR A 64 12.23 20.08 10.33
C THR A 64 13.01 20.25 11.63
N ASP A 65 13.04 21.46 12.18
CA ASP A 65 13.72 21.74 13.45
C ASP A 65 12.96 21.20 14.66
N GLU A 66 11.64 21.07 14.55
CA GLU A 66 10.74 20.52 15.56
C GLU A 66 9.94 19.36 14.95
N VAL A 67 9.69 18.34 15.75
CA VAL A 67 8.86 17.19 15.40
C VAL A 67 7.70 17.03 16.39
N TYR A 68 6.61 16.44 15.93
CA TYR A 68 5.53 15.96 16.76
C TYR A 68 6.06 14.94 17.76
N ARG A 69 5.54 15.00 18.98
CA ARG A 69 5.99 14.17 20.10
C ARG A 69 5.68 12.71 19.82
N ILE A 70 4.44 12.39 19.46
CA ILE A 70 4.00 11.00 19.25
C ILE A 70 4.51 10.50 17.90
N PRO A 71 5.41 9.49 17.85
CA PRO A 71 5.97 8.97 16.61
C PRO A 71 4.92 8.21 15.79
N LEU A 72 5.22 8.00 14.51
CA LEU A 72 4.35 7.29 13.56
C LEU A 72 5.04 6.03 13.05
N LEU A 73 4.50 4.85 13.38
CA LEU A 73 4.95 3.57 12.86
C LEU A 73 4.09 3.11 11.68
N VAL A 74 4.74 2.89 10.54
CA VAL A 74 4.12 2.42 9.30
C VAL A 74 4.33 0.92 9.11
N VAL A 75 3.24 0.15 9.20
CA VAL A 75 3.17 -1.29 8.91
C VAL A 75 2.86 -1.50 7.44
N THR A 76 3.84 -1.99 6.70
CA THR A 76 3.70 -2.18 5.25
C THR A 76 3.05 -3.52 4.90
N SER A 77 2.62 -3.66 3.65
CA SER A 77 2.04 -4.89 3.12
C SER A 77 3.10 -6.00 3.01
N LEU A 78 2.69 -7.25 3.26
CA LEU A 78 3.50 -8.44 2.90
C LEU A 78 3.56 -8.65 1.38
N VAL A 79 2.72 -7.93 0.63
CA VAL A 79 2.65 -7.94 -0.83
C VAL A 79 3.34 -6.71 -1.40
N SER A 80 4.25 -6.94 -2.35
CA SER A 80 5.07 -5.93 -3.02
C SER A 80 6.06 -5.21 -2.09
N LYS A 81 7.00 -4.46 -2.67
CA LYS A 81 8.01 -3.74 -1.90
C LYS A 81 7.44 -2.47 -1.25
N PRO A 82 7.97 -2.02 -0.09
CA PRO A 82 7.43 -0.88 0.65
C PRO A 82 7.65 0.48 -0.02
N TYR A 83 8.51 0.55 -1.05
CA TYR A 83 8.86 1.82 -1.70
C TYR A 83 7.70 2.51 -2.43
N ILE A 84 6.50 1.91 -2.52
CA ILE A 84 5.29 2.63 -2.93
C ILE A 84 4.95 3.82 -2.03
N LEU A 85 5.30 3.73 -0.75
CA LEU A 85 5.15 4.83 0.21
C LEU A 85 6.33 5.81 0.17
N ASP A 86 7.42 5.44 -0.51
CA ASP A 86 8.67 6.18 -0.59
C ASP A 86 9.25 6.13 -2.00
N LEU A 87 8.52 6.62 -3.01
CA LEU A 87 8.89 6.48 -4.42
C LEU A 87 10.11 7.35 -4.77
N THR A 88 9.90 8.50 -5.40
CA THR A 88 10.95 9.45 -5.79
C THR A 88 10.79 10.73 -4.97
N PRO A 89 11.85 11.54 -4.79
CA PRO A 89 11.71 12.87 -4.20
C PRO A 89 10.57 13.69 -4.84
N GLY A 90 9.78 14.33 -3.99
CA GLY A 90 8.54 15.03 -4.29
C GLY A 90 7.32 14.13 -4.50
N GLN A 91 7.45 12.80 -4.37
CA GLN A 91 6.39 11.81 -4.56
C GLN A 91 6.48 10.67 -3.55
N SER A 92 7.03 10.97 -2.38
CA SER A 92 7.17 10.05 -1.25
C SER A 92 6.25 10.51 -0.13
N MET A 93 5.38 9.61 0.35
CA MET A 93 4.56 9.86 1.53
C MET A 93 5.47 9.99 2.76
N MET A 94 6.53 9.18 2.83
CA MET A 94 7.49 9.24 3.94
C MET A 94 8.21 10.59 3.97
N GLU A 95 8.65 11.09 2.82
CA GLU A 95 9.23 12.44 2.68
C GLU A 95 8.24 13.52 3.11
N PHE A 96 6.98 13.42 2.65
CA PHE A 96 5.93 14.37 3.02
C PHE A 96 5.73 14.42 4.54
N LEU A 97 5.65 13.26 5.20
CA LEU A 97 5.40 13.17 6.64
C LEU A 97 6.57 13.75 7.45
N VAL A 98 7.83 13.43 7.12
CA VAL A 98 8.97 14.04 7.82
C VAL A 98 9.10 15.54 7.56
N GLN A 99 8.60 16.04 6.42
CA GLN A 99 8.51 17.47 6.13
C GLN A 99 7.36 18.18 6.85
N GLN A 100 6.32 17.46 7.27
CA GLN A 100 5.26 17.97 8.15
C GLN A 100 5.66 17.92 9.64
N GLY A 101 6.83 17.37 9.96
CA GLY A 101 7.33 17.25 11.32
C GLY A 101 6.91 15.98 12.04
N TYR A 102 6.43 14.93 11.37
CA TYR A 102 6.25 13.64 12.03
C TYR A 102 7.60 12.94 12.26
N ASP A 103 7.74 12.27 13.40
CA ASP A 103 8.81 11.31 13.63
C ASP A 103 8.40 9.95 13.05
N VAL A 104 9.00 9.55 11.92
CA VAL A 104 8.43 8.49 11.06
C VAL A 104 9.30 7.23 11.07
N TYR A 105 8.64 6.11 11.33
CA TYR A 105 9.20 4.77 11.30
C TYR A 105 8.46 3.90 10.28
N LEU A 106 9.17 2.98 9.63
CA LEU A 106 8.56 2.08 8.65
C LEU A 106 9.13 0.67 8.78
N ILE A 107 8.24 -0.31 8.81
CA ILE A 107 8.60 -1.73 8.76
C ILE A 107 8.73 -2.16 7.30
N ASP A 108 9.93 -2.53 6.89
CA ASP A 108 10.21 -3.21 5.63
C ASP A 108 10.40 -4.70 5.91
N TRP A 109 9.42 -5.53 5.55
CA TRP A 109 9.49 -6.99 5.77
C TRP A 109 10.60 -7.67 4.98
N GLY A 110 11.18 -6.99 3.98
CA GLY A 110 12.16 -7.55 3.07
C GLY A 110 11.57 -8.55 2.09
N VAL A 111 12.45 -9.29 1.40
CA VAL A 111 12.06 -10.33 0.44
C VAL A 111 12.10 -11.68 1.15
N PRO A 112 10.98 -12.42 1.26
CA PRO A 112 10.96 -13.73 1.92
C PRO A 112 11.94 -14.71 1.26
N ARG A 113 12.75 -15.35 2.09
CA ARG A 113 13.66 -16.45 1.75
C ARG A 113 12.94 -17.78 1.98
N ASN A 114 13.52 -18.88 1.51
CA ASN A 114 12.92 -20.20 1.67
C ASN A 114 12.66 -20.57 3.14
N GLU A 115 13.52 -20.12 4.06
CA GLU A 115 13.35 -20.30 5.51
C GLU A 115 12.13 -19.55 6.07
N ASP A 116 11.70 -18.48 5.43
CA ASP A 116 10.53 -17.69 5.83
C ASP A 116 9.20 -18.37 5.42
N SER A 117 9.25 -19.50 4.70
CA SER A 117 8.04 -20.20 4.26
C SER A 117 7.17 -20.73 5.40
N SER A 118 7.75 -20.93 6.59
CA SER A 118 7.02 -21.33 7.78
C SER A 118 6.41 -20.17 8.56
N LEU A 119 6.69 -18.90 8.20
CA LEU A 119 6.12 -17.76 8.90
C LEU A 119 4.60 -17.71 8.69
N ARG A 120 3.88 -17.52 9.80
CA ARG A 120 2.43 -17.43 9.93
C ARG A 120 2.01 -16.00 10.27
N LEU A 121 0.72 -15.70 10.23
CA LEU A 121 0.21 -14.36 10.56
C LEU A 121 0.53 -13.97 12.02
N GLU A 122 0.53 -14.94 12.95
CA GLU A 122 0.95 -14.72 14.33
C GLU A 122 2.41 -14.25 14.48
N ASP A 123 3.34 -14.71 13.64
CA ASP A 123 4.74 -14.27 13.72
C ASP A 123 4.86 -12.76 13.45
N TYR A 124 3.98 -12.22 12.60
CA TYR A 124 3.91 -10.79 12.34
C TYR A 124 3.15 -10.05 13.45
N ALA A 125 1.90 -10.45 13.73
CA ALA A 125 1.00 -9.70 14.59
C ALA A 125 1.29 -9.86 16.09
N LEU A 126 1.82 -11.01 16.52
CA LEU A 126 2.08 -11.32 17.94
C LEU A 126 3.55 -11.22 18.34
N SER A 127 4.48 -11.14 17.38
CA SER A 127 5.92 -11.04 17.67
C SER A 127 6.54 -9.81 17.03
N ARG A 128 6.58 -9.72 15.70
CA ARG A 128 7.38 -8.69 15.01
C ARG A 128 6.81 -7.27 15.13
N ILE A 129 5.49 -7.08 15.02
CA ILE A 129 4.88 -5.77 15.22
C ILE A 129 5.07 -5.29 16.67
N PRO A 130 4.77 -6.09 17.71
CA PRO A 130 5.09 -5.74 19.10
C PRO A 130 6.56 -5.35 19.30
N GLU A 131 7.52 -6.13 18.77
CA GLU A 131 8.95 -5.79 18.88
C GLU A 131 9.25 -4.46 18.20
N CYS A 132 8.71 -4.22 17.00
CA CYS A 132 8.88 -2.92 16.33
C CYS A 132 8.28 -1.76 17.14
N VAL A 133 7.12 -1.94 17.77
CA VAL A 133 6.52 -0.95 18.67
C VAL A 133 7.46 -0.65 19.83
N GLU A 134 7.98 -1.67 20.51
CA GLU A 134 8.96 -1.52 21.61
C GLU A 134 10.19 -0.74 21.14
N ARG A 135 10.77 -1.09 19.98
CA ARG A 135 11.95 -0.38 19.44
C ARG A 135 11.66 1.09 19.09
N VAL A 136 10.47 1.39 18.58
CA VAL A 136 10.07 2.77 18.28
C VAL A 136 9.98 3.58 19.56
N LEU A 137 9.33 3.06 20.60
CA LEU A 137 9.19 3.75 21.88
C LEU A 137 10.54 3.93 22.60
N GLU A 138 11.44 2.94 22.50
CA GLU A 138 12.81 3.05 23.01
C GLU A 138 13.63 4.12 22.28
N ASP A 139 13.50 4.19 20.95
CA ASP A 139 14.25 5.13 20.10
C ASP A 139 13.73 6.56 20.22
N SER A 140 12.40 6.75 20.23
CA SER A 140 11.76 8.06 20.38
C SER A 140 11.77 8.59 21.82
N GLY A 141 11.76 7.69 22.80
CA GLY A 141 11.62 8.01 24.22
C GLY A 141 10.19 8.29 24.67
N GLU A 142 9.19 8.01 23.83
CA GLU A 142 7.77 8.23 24.13
C GLU A 142 7.09 6.99 24.71
N GLU A 143 5.93 7.20 25.33
CA GLU A 143 5.14 6.13 25.96
C GLU A 143 4.07 5.54 25.02
N GLU A 144 3.77 6.23 23.91
CA GLU A 144 2.77 5.82 22.92
C GLU A 144 3.18 6.22 21.49
N LEU A 145 2.57 5.58 20.48
CA LEU A 145 2.80 5.89 19.07
C LEU A 145 1.50 5.93 18.25
N ASN A 146 1.56 6.52 17.07
CA ASN A 146 0.55 6.41 16.02
C ASN A 146 0.85 5.20 15.14
N LEU A 147 -0.15 4.37 14.82
CA LEU A 147 0.03 3.18 14.00
C LEU A 147 -0.68 3.36 12.64
N LEU A 148 0.08 3.27 11.55
CA LEU A 148 -0.45 3.33 10.19
C LEU A 148 -0.24 2.00 9.48
N GLY A 149 -1.32 1.40 8.99
CA GLY A 149 -1.27 0.16 8.21
C GLY A 149 -1.71 0.35 6.76
N TYR A 150 -0.92 -0.18 5.83
CA TYR A 150 -1.25 -0.14 4.40
C TYR A 150 -1.61 -1.52 3.84
N CYS A 151 -2.79 -1.64 3.23
CA CYS A 151 -3.29 -2.88 2.63
C CYS A 151 -3.27 -4.03 3.64
N VAL A 152 -2.64 -5.16 3.32
CA VAL A 152 -2.43 -6.30 4.24
C VAL A 152 -1.67 -5.89 5.51
N GLY A 153 -0.80 -4.88 5.43
CA GLY A 153 -0.13 -4.33 6.61
C GLY A 153 -1.11 -3.71 7.61
N GLY A 154 -2.21 -3.14 7.12
CA GLY A 154 -3.31 -2.73 7.99
C GLY A 154 -4.08 -3.89 8.60
N SER A 155 -4.26 -5.00 7.87
CA SER A 155 -4.87 -6.20 8.44
C SER A 155 -3.99 -6.77 9.55
N LEU A 156 -2.66 -6.77 9.39
CA LEU A 156 -1.71 -7.16 10.44
C LEU A 156 -1.73 -6.20 11.63
N ALA A 157 -1.80 -4.89 11.38
CA ALA A 157 -1.93 -3.88 12.43
C ALA A 157 -3.24 -4.05 13.23
N LEU A 158 -4.35 -4.35 12.56
CA LEU A 158 -5.63 -4.65 13.22
C LEU A 158 -5.57 -5.96 14.02
N MET A 159 -4.87 -6.98 13.52
CA MET A 159 -4.63 -8.21 14.28
C MET A 159 -3.79 -7.95 15.53
N TYR A 160 -2.75 -7.12 15.43
CA TYR A 160 -1.94 -6.71 16.57
C TYR A 160 -2.80 -5.98 17.62
N MET A 161 -3.52 -4.92 17.22
CA MET A 161 -4.40 -4.15 18.11
C MET A 161 -5.48 -5.02 18.74
N GLY A 162 -6.12 -5.90 17.95
CA GLY A 162 -7.17 -6.79 18.46
C GLY A 162 -6.67 -7.93 19.35
N THR A 163 -5.36 -8.15 19.45
CA THR A 163 -4.75 -9.16 20.35
C THR A 163 -4.01 -8.54 21.52
N HIS A 164 -3.81 -7.22 21.50
CA HIS A 164 -3.08 -6.44 22.50
C HIS A 164 -3.95 -5.23 22.92
N PRO A 165 -4.95 -5.43 23.80
CA PRO A 165 -5.82 -4.34 24.25
C PRO A 165 -5.06 -3.22 24.96
N ASP A 166 -3.91 -3.53 25.57
CA ASP A 166 -3.03 -2.57 26.24
C ASP A 166 -1.89 -2.06 25.32
N ALA A 167 -2.02 -2.20 23.99
CA ALA A 167 -1.02 -1.71 23.05
C ALA A 167 -0.81 -0.20 23.22
N PRO A 168 0.45 0.29 23.28
CA PRO A 168 0.76 1.72 23.45
C PRO A 168 0.57 2.48 22.12
N VAL A 169 -0.64 2.42 21.56
CA VAL A 169 -1.02 3.05 20.31
C VAL A 169 -2.08 4.09 20.60
N GLY A 170 -1.77 5.36 20.36
CA GLY A 170 -2.69 6.47 20.61
C GLY A 170 -3.72 6.66 19.49
N ASN A 171 -3.35 6.37 18.24
CA ASN A 171 -4.22 6.55 17.07
C ASN A 171 -3.92 5.53 15.97
N MET A 172 -4.94 5.15 15.20
CA MET A 172 -4.82 4.18 14.11
C MET A 172 -5.22 4.75 12.74
N VAL A 173 -4.38 4.51 11.74
CA VAL A 173 -4.63 4.89 10.34
C VAL A 173 -4.63 3.63 9.49
N CYS A 174 -5.74 3.38 8.80
CA CYS A 174 -5.84 2.32 7.79
C CYS A 174 -5.90 2.92 6.38
N LEU A 175 -5.04 2.44 5.49
CA LEU A 175 -5.02 2.82 4.08
C LEU A 175 -5.33 1.61 3.20
N THR A 176 -6.49 1.59 2.55
CA THR A 176 -6.96 0.47 1.70
C THR A 176 -6.89 -0.90 2.39
N THR A 177 -7.18 -0.94 3.68
CA THR A 177 -7.06 -2.16 4.50
C THR A 177 -8.32 -3.04 4.41
N PRO A 178 -8.20 -4.31 4.01
CA PRO A 178 -9.33 -5.25 4.02
C PRO A 178 -9.55 -5.85 5.42
N VAL A 179 -10.82 -5.97 5.80
CA VAL A 179 -11.27 -6.81 6.93
C VAL A 179 -12.34 -7.83 6.52
N ASN A 180 -13.08 -7.53 5.44
CA ASN A 180 -14.06 -8.42 4.82
C ASN A 180 -13.47 -9.04 3.56
N PHE A 181 -12.87 -10.22 3.70
CA PHE A 181 -12.19 -10.91 2.62
C PHE A 181 -13.14 -11.56 1.62
N LYS A 182 -14.40 -11.82 2.00
CA LYS A 182 -15.47 -12.18 1.05
C LYS A 182 -15.86 -11.01 0.14
N GLY A 183 -15.65 -9.78 0.58
CA GLY A 183 -15.84 -8.55 -0.20
C GLY A 183 -14.72 -8.26 -1.20
N MET A 184 -13.69 -9.10 -1.30
CA MET A 184 -12.52 -8.89 -2.19
C MET A 184 -12.80 -9.15 -3.68
N GLY A 185 -14.06 -9.39 -4.05
CA GLY A 185 -14.47 -9.58 -5.45
C GLY A 185 -13.81 -10.80 -6.09
N LEU A 186 -13.09 -10.58 -7.21
CA LEU A 186 -12.47 -11.66 -7.98
C LEU A 186 -11.46 -12.47 -7.17
N PHE A 187 -10.72 -11.87 -6.24
CA PHE A 187 -9.80 -12.63 -5.39
C PHE A 187 -10.52 -13.66 -4.53
N SER A 188 -11.68 -13.31 -3.96
CA SER A 188 -12.51 -14.26 -3.21
C SER A 188 -13.02 -15.39 -4.09
N GLN A 189 -13.34 -15.11 -5.36
CA GLN A 189 -13.80 -16.13 -6.31
C GLN A 189 -12.68 -17.07 -6.78
N TRP A 190 -11.49 -16.54 -7.05
CA TRP A 190 -10.34 -17.34 -7.49
C TRP A 190 -9.75 -18.20 -6.40
N THR A 191 -9.88 -17.75 -5.14
CA THR A 191 -9.41 -18.51 -3.98
C THR A 191 -10.46 -19.48 -3.44
N ASP A 192 -11.62 -19.65 -4.09
CA ASP A 192 -12.70 -20.52 -3.61
C ASP A 192 -12.21 -21.98 -3.35
N GLU A 193 -12.49 -22.48 -2.14
CA GLU A 193 -12.05 -23.79 -1.64
C GLU A 193 -12.39 -24.95 -2.58
N ARG A 194 -13.45 -24.84 -3.38
CA ARG A 194 -13.87 -25.90 -4.33
C ARG A 194 -12.85 -26.13 -5.44
N TYR A 195 -12.04 -25.13 -5.77
CA TYR A 195 -11.15 -25.14 -6.94
C TYR A 195 -9.72 -24.71 -6.63
N PHE A 196 -9.48 -24.10 -5.46
CA PHE A 196 -8.18 -23.56 -5.06
C PHE A 196 -7.56 -24.37 -3.92
N ASP A 197 -6.64 -25.26 -4.26
CA ASP A 197 -5.89 -26.08 -3.30
C ASP A 197 -4.65 -25.31 -2.81
N VAL A 198 -4.86 -24.48 -1.78
CA VAL A 198 -3.78 -23.69 -1.18
C VAL A 198 -2.72 -24.57 -0.51
N ASP A 199 -3.11 -25.71 0.06
CA ASP A 199 -2.19 -26.62 0.73
C ASP A 199 -1.17 -27.16 -0.27
N ARG A 200 -1.65 -27.64 -1.42
CA ARG A 200 -0.77 -28.13 -2.48
C ARG A 200 0.17 -27.05 -3.01
N ILE A 201 -0.28 -25.80 -3.14
CA ILE A 201 0.57 -24.69 -3.60
C ILE A 201 1.72 -24.48 -2.60
N VAL A 202 1.40 -24.33 -1.32
CA VAL A 202 2.39 -24.04 -0.27
C VAL A 202 3.30 -25.23 -0.02
N ASP A 203 2.77 -26.45 0.05
CA ASP A 203 3.55 -27.69 0.22
C ASP A 203 4.54 -27.94 -0.94
N THR A 204 4.21 -27.46 -2.14
CA THR A 204 5.06 -27.64 -3.34
C THR A 204 6.09 -26.52 -3.50
N LEU A 205 5.70 -25.27 -3.24
CA LEU A 205 6.53 -24.09 -3.56
C LEU A 205 7.25 -23.51 -2.33
N GLY A 206 6.81 -23.85 -1.12
CA GLY A 206 7.19 -23.14 0.09
C GLY A 206 6.56 -21.75 0.08
N ASN A 207 7.31 -20.75 -0.38
CA ASN A 207 6.78 -19.40 -0.60
C ASN A 207 5.97 -19.34 -1.89
N VAL A 208 4.89 -18.54 -1.89
CA VAL A 208 4.13 -18.28 -3.12
C VAL A 208 4.92 -17.30 -3.98
N PRO A 209 5.32 -17.68 -5.22
CA PRO A 209 6.12 -16.81 -6.08
C PRO A 209 5.40 -15.50 -6.43
N GLY A 210 6.17 -14.41 -6.51
CA GLY A 210 5.65 -13.07 -6.83
C GLY A 210 4.98 -13.01 -8.22
N GLU A 211 5.38 -13.87 -9.16
CA GLU A 211 4.81 -13.97 -10.50
C GLU A 211 3.36 -14.49 -10.48
N ILE A 212 3.02 -15.37 -9.54
CA ILE A 212 1.65 -15.85 -9.36
C ILE A 212 0.78 -14.69 -8.86
N LEU A 213 1.28 -13.93 -7.88
CA LEU A 213 0.57 -12.76 -7.35
C LEU A 213 0.42 -11.67 -8.42
N LEU A 214 1.49 -11.36 -9.15
CA LEU A 214 1.47 -10.40 -10.27
C LEU A 214 0.41 -10.77 -11.30
N SER A 215 0.38 -12.04 -11.72
CA SER A 215 -0.59 -12.54 -12.68
C SER A 215 -2.02 -12.36 -12.17
N ALA A 216 -2.25 -12.61 -10.87
CA ALA A 216 -3.55 -12.41 -10.27
C ALA A 216 -3.95 -10.91 -10.23
N PHE A 217 -3.03 -10.01 -9.85
CA PHE A 217 -3.28 -8.56 -9.90
C PHE A 217 -3.60 -8.06 -11.32
N ASP A 218 -2.88 -8.54 -12.33
CA ASP A 218 -3.14 -8.16 -13.72
C ASP A 218 -4.52 -8.59 -14.21
N MET A 219 -4.97 -9.78 -13.78
CA MET A 219 -6.28 -10.31 -14.15
C MET A 219 -7.44 -9.51 -13.55
N LEU A 220 -7.23 -8.75 -12.47
CA LEU A 220 -8.25 -7.84 -11.92
C LEU A 220 -8.57 -6.69 -12.88
N ARG A 221 -7.59 -6.29 -13.70
CA ARG A 221 -7.76 -5.23 -14.68
C ARG A 221 -7.05 -5.59 -15.99
N PRO A 222 -7.56 -6.55 -16.77
CA PRO A 222 -6.91 -7.04 -17.98
C PRO A 222 -6.71 -5.94 -19.03
N THR A 223 -7.61 -4.96 -19.07
CA THR A 223 -7.54 -3.78 -19.95
C THR A 223 -6.66 -2.66 -19.38
N GLY A 224 -6.23 -2.76 -18.12
CA GLY A 224 -5.39 -1.78 -17.43
C GLY A 224 -4.07 -1.60 -18.15
N ARG A 225 -3.33 -2.68 -18.40
CA ARG A 225 -2.06 -2.63 -19.15
C ARG A 225 -2.19 -2.07 -20.57
N LEU A 226 -3.34 -2.26 -21.22
CA LEU A 226 -3.60 -1.76 -22.58
C LEU A 226 -4.00 -0.29 -22.60
N THR A 227 -4.72 0.18 -21.57
CA THR A 227 -5.22 1.56 -21.47
C THR A 227 -4.30 2.49 -20.71
N SER A 228 -3.43 1.96 -19.84
CA SER A 228 -2.41 2.67 -19.08
C SER A 228 -1.52 3.55 -19.96
N PRO A 229 -0.92 3.05 -21.07
CA PRO A 229 -0.16 3.88 -22.00
C PRO A 229 -1.01 4.98 -22.65
N ILE A 230 -2.28 4.71 -22.94
CA ILE A 230 -3.21 5.66 -23.59
C ILE A 230 -3.61 6.77 -22.62
N GLN A 231 -3.83 6.48 -21.34
CA GLN A 231 -4.14 7.48 -20.30
C GLN A 231 -2.96 8.42 -20.03
N VAL A 232 -1.72 7.95 -20.23
CA VAL A 232 -0.54 8.80 -20.18
C VAL A 232 -0.48 9.74 -21.38
N LEU A 233 -0.97 9.36 -22.56
CA LEU A 233 -0.94 10.22 -23.76
C LEU A 233 -1.68 11.56 -23.54
N ASP A 234 -2.81 11.55 -22.84
CA ASP A 234 -3.62 12.76 -22.59
C ASP A 234 -2.92 13.75 -21.64
N ARG A 235 -2.07 13.25 -20.74
CA ARG A 235 -1.32 14.05 -19.77
C ARG A 235 0.18 14.03 -20.01
N ILE A 236 0.59 13.62 -21.20
CA ILE A 236 2.00 13.33 -21.49
C ILE A 236 2.87 14.56 -21.29
N ARG A 237 2.33 15.79 -21.43
CA ARG A 237 3.02 17.07 -21.24
C ARG A 237 3.36 17.41 -19.77
N ASP A 238 2.79 16.70 -18.81
CA ASP A 238 3.10 16.87 -17.39
C ASP A 238 4.18 15.87 -16.97
N ASP A 239 5.44 16.33 -16.97
CA ASP A 239 6.59 15.47 -16.65
C ASP A 239 6.52 14.89 -15.23
N LYS A 240 5.91 15.60 -14.27
CA LYS A 240 5.73 15.09 -12.89
C LYS A 240 4.72 13.94 -12.86
N TYR A 241 3.61 14.08 -13.60
CA TYR A 241 2.60 13.03 -13.73
C TYR A 241 3.17 11.79 -14.42
N VAL A 242 3.89 11.97 -15.53
CA VAL A 242 4.50 10.86 -16.27
C VAL A 242 5.49 10.11 -15.37
N LYS A 243 6.35 10.83 -14.65
CA LYS A 243 7.31 10.21 -13.72
C LYS A 243 6.60 9.42 -12.62
N SER A 244 5.57 9.99 -11.96
CA SER A 244 4.76 9.25 -10.96
C SER A 244 4.21 7.95 -11.54
N PHE A 245 3.57 8.07 -12.70
CA PHE A 245 2.89 6.97 -13.32
C PHE A 245 3.85 5.82 -13.61
N MET A 246 5.02 6.13 -14.17
CA MET A 246 6.05 5.13 -14.46
C MET A 246 6.61 4.48 -13.20
N MET A 247 6.80 5.22 -12.10
CA MET A 247 7.28 4.62 -10.84
C MET A 247 6.25 3.68 -10.21
N VAL A 248 4.97 4.05 -10.26
CA VAL A 248 3.88 3.19 -9.77
C VAL A 248 3.73 1.95 -10.65
N ASP A 249 3.84 2.09 -11.97
CA ASP A 249 3.81 0.95 -12.91
C ASP A 249 4.98 -0.01 -12.68
N ARG A 250 6.20 0.53 -12.48
CA ARG A 250 7.37 -0.26 -12.08
C ARG A 250 7.16 -1.00 -10.76
N TRP A 251 6.63 -0.31 -9.74
CA TRP A 251 6.28 -0.93 -8.46
C TRP A 251 5.28 -2.06 -8.61
N ALA A 252 4.25 -1.86 -9.43
CA ALA A 252 3.26 -2.90 -9.68
C ALA A 252 3.88 -4.17 -10.28
N ALA A 253 4.93 -4.03 -11.09
CA ALA A 253 5.67 -5.15 -11.68
C ALA A 253 6.72 -5.79 -10.74
N ASP A 254 7.20 -5.07 -9.71
CA ASP A 254 8.25 -5.52 -8.78
C ASP A 254 7.67 -6.29 -7.58
N GLN A 255 6.96 -7.37 -7.87
CA GLN A 255 6.33 -8.23 -6.86
C GLN A 255 7.37 -9.12 -6.15
N ILE A 256 7.16 -9.33 -4.86
CA ILE A 256 7.98 -10.20 -4.01
C ILE A 256 7.20 -11.47 -3.65
N PRO A 257 7.88 -12.59 -3.33
CA PRO A 257 7.21 -13.79 -2.85
C PRO A 257 6.41 -13.53 -1.56
N PHE A 258 5.35 -14.31 -1.34
CA PHE A 258 4.59 -14.31 -0.09
C PHE A 258 5.01 -15.49 0.79
N PRO A 259 5.21 -15.31 2.11
CA PRO A 259 5.51 -16.39 3.04
C PRO A 259 4.45 -17.50 3.01
N GLY A 260 4.88 -18.75 2.82
CA GLY A 260 4.00 -19.90 2.55
C GLY A 260 2.85 -20.07 3.54
N GLU A 261 3.17 -20.26 4.81
CA GLU A 261 2.15 -20.53 5.83
C GLU A 261 1.26 -19.30 6.13
N ALA A 262 1.80 -18.09 6.07
CA ALA A 262 1.01 -16.87 6.17
C ALA A 262 0.00 -16.76 5.00
N PHE A 263 0.41 -17.13 3.78
CA PHE A 263 -0.51 -17.18 2.64
C PHE A 263 -1.59 -18.26 2.85
N ARG A 264 -1.20 -19.45 3.30
CA ARG A 264 -2.11 -20.55 3.61
C ARG A 264 -3.17 -20.12 4.62
N GLN A 265 -2.73 -19.50 5.71
CA GLN A 265 -3.61 -19.01 6.78
C GLN A 265 -4.50 -17.86 6.31
N MET A 266 -3.97 -16.93 5.50
CA MET A 266 -4.77 -15.85 4.91
C MET A 266 -5.90 -16.41 4.02
N VAL A 267 -5.62 -17.39 3.18
CA VAL A 267 -6.65 -18.01 2.34
C VAL A 267 -7.69 -18.74 3.20
N LYS A 268 -7.26 -19.59 4.15
CA LYS A 268 -8.17 -20.41 4.95
C LYS A 268 -8.99 -19.58 5.96
N GLU A 269 -8.32 -18.78 6.77
CA GLU A 269 -8.97 -18.04 7.85
C GLU A 269 -9.65 -16.77 7.35
N LEU A 270 -9.03 -16.04 6.42
CA LEU A 270 -9.58 -14.78 5.96
C LEU A 270 -10.47 -14.97 4.73
N TYR A 271 -9.99 -15.54 3.63
CA TYR A 271 -10.82 -15.68 2.43
C TYR A 271 -12.00 -16.66 2.58
N TRP A 272 -11.77 -17.86 3.15
CA TRP A 272 -12.84 -18.87 3.25
C TRP A 272 -13.78 -18.60 4.43
N LYS A 273 -13.21 -18.45 5.63
CA LYS A 273 -13.99 -18.28 6.86
C LYS A 273 -14.40 -16.83 7.12
N ASN A 274 -13.73 -15.84 6.51
CA ASN A 274 -13.92 -14.42 6.82
C ASN A 274 -13.72 -14.11 8.30
N ALA A 275 -12.82 -14.86 8.96
CA ALA A 275 -12.76 -14.99 10.41
C ALA A 275 -12.50 -13.64 11.11
N MET A 276 -11.76 -12.73 10.47
CA MET A 276 -11.53 -11.37 10.99
C MET A 276 -12.85 -10.57 11.10
N LEU A 277 -13.68 -10.56 10.06
CA LEU A 277 -14.96 -9.85 10.09
C LEU A 277 -15.98 -10.54 11.02
N GLU A 278 -15.98 -11.87 11.03
CA GLU A 278 -16.92 -12.66 11.82
C GLU A 278 -16.54 -12.71 13.31
N GLY A 279 -15.38 -12.18 13.71
CA GLY A 279 -14.90 -12.20 15.10
C GLY A 279 -14.53 -13.61 15.59
N THR A 280 -14.06 -14.46 14.68
CA THR A 280 -13.67 -15.86 14.96
C THR A 280 -12.19 -16.14 14.66
N LEU A 281 -11.43 -15.12 14.28
CA LEU A 281 -10.00 -15.24 14.01
C LEU A 281 -9.24 -15.44 15.32
N GLU A 282 -8.40 -16.48 15.34
CA GLU A 282 -7.45 -16.74 16.42
C GLU A 282 -6.03 -16.84 15.84
N LEU A 283 -5.07 -16.23 16.53
CA LEU A 283 -3.65 -16.28 16.23
C LEU A 283 -2.94 -16.94 17.42
N ASP A 284 -2.31 -18.10 17.19
CA ASP A 284 -1.70 -18.92 18.25
C ASP A 284 -2.59 -19.10 19.50
N GLY A 285 -3.89 -19.34 19.28
CA GLY A 285 -4.89 -19.50 20.34
C GLY A 285 -5.33 -18.20 21.05
N ARG A 286 -4.84 -17.04 20.61
CA ARG A 286 -5.31 -15.72 21.08
C ARG A 286 -6.41 -15.19 20.14
N PRO A 287 -7.60 -14.84 20.66
CA PRO A 287 -8.65 -14.25 19.83
C PRO A 287 -8.23 -12.86 19.35
N VAL A 288 -8.55 -12.55 18.08
CA VAL A 288 -8.43 -11.20 17.52
C VAL A 288 -9.77 -10.50 17.69
N ASP A 289 -9.89 -9.64 18.70
CA ASP A 289 -11.10 -8.88 18.99
C ASP A 289 -10.98 -7.43 18.48
N LEU A 290 -11.54 -7.16 17.31
CA LEU A 290 -11.56 -5.80 16.76
C LEU A 290 -12.41 -4.86 17.61
N SER A 291 -13.43 -5.35 18.31
CA SER A 291 -14.31 -4.51 19.13
C SER A 291 -13.62 -3.97 20.38
N GLY A 292 -12.48 -4.55 20.76
CA GLY A 292 -11.60 -4.03 21.82
C GLY A 292 -10.72 -2.86 21.37
N ILE A 293 -10.68 -2.52 20.09
CA ILE A 293 -9.90 -1.38 19.58
C ILE A 293 -10.70 -0.09 19.77
N ASP A 294 -10.32 0.71 20.78
CA ASP A 294 -11.04 1.92 21.21
C ASP A 294 -10.34 3.25 20.85
N VAL A 295 -9.13 3.18 20.28
CA VAL A 295 -8.34 4.33 19.86
C VAL A 295 -8.99 5.07 18.68
N PRO A 296 -8.81 6.40 18.53
CA PRO A 296 -9.23 7.12 17.33
C PRO A 296 -8.72 6.47 16.05
N MET A 297 -9.60 6.31 15.06
CA MET A 297 -9.28 5.59 13.82
C MET A 297 -9.75 6.33 12.58
N ILE A 298 -8.85 6.48 11.60
CA ILE A 298 -9.20 6.94 10.24
C ILE A 298 -8.94 5.84 9.22
N HIS A 299 -9.91 5.60 8.32
CA HIS A 299 -9.75 4.64 7.23
C HIS A 299 -9.95 5.30 5.87
N ALA A 300 -8.86 5.42 5.13
CA ALA A 300 -8.88 5.93 3.77
C ALA A 300 -9.02 4.79 2.74
N MET A 301 -9.96 4.96 1.80
CA MET A 301 -10.30 4.01 0.75
C MET A 301 -10.40 4.71 -0.60
N ALA A 302 -10.33 3.94 -1.70
CA ALA A 302 -10.46 4.47 -3.05
C ALA A 302 -11.75 3.99 -3.75
N GLU A 303 -12.46 4.90 -4.42
CA GLU A 303 -13.75 4.61 -5.08
C GLU A 303 -13.65 3.53 -6.18
N HIS A 304 -12.49 3.42 -6.83
CA HIS A 304 -12.24 2.50 -7.93
C HIS A 304 -11.08 1.55 -7.58
N ASP A 305 -10.98 1.18 -6.31
CA ASP A 305 -10.07 0.14 -5.87
C ASP A 305 -10.57 -1.24 -6.36
N HIS A 306 -9.78 -1.90 -7.19
CA HIS A 306 -10.06 -3.24 -7.70
C HIS A 306 -9.29 -4.31 -6.93
N ILE A 307 -8.32 -3.92 -6.10
CA ILE A 307 -7.49 -4.80 -5.28
C ILE A 307 -8.17 -5.00 -3.92
N VAL A 308 -8.51 -3.90 -3.26
CA VAL A 308 -9.30 -3.88 -2.03
C VAL A 308 -10.56 -3.04 -2.25
N PRO A 309 -11.64 -3.64 -2.76
CA PRO A 309 -12.89 -2.95 -2.97
C PRO A 309 -13.43 -2.30 -1.69
N TYR A 310 -14.24 -1.26 -1.82
CA TYR A 310 -14.86 -0.57 -0.68
C TYR A 310 -15.61 -1.54 0.25
N GLU A 311 -16.30 -2.55 -0.29
CA GLU A 311 -16.99 -3.59 0.48
C GLU A 311 -16.04 -4.45 1.35
N ALA A 312 -14.79 -4.62 0.93
CA ALA A 312 -13.78 -5.34 1.69
C ALA A 312 -13.21 -4.51 2.86
N ALA A 313 -13.11 -3.19 2.67
CA ALA A 313 -12.44 -2.29 3.59
C ALA A 313 -13.39 -1.62 4.59
N LYS A 314 -14.52 -1.09 4.13
CA LYS A 314 -15.48 -0.31 4.92
C LYS A 314 -15.84 -0.94 6.27
N PRO A 315 -16.08 -2.26 6.39
CA PRO A 315 -16.51 -2.83 7.66
C PRO A 315 -15.49 -2.70 8.80
N ALA A 316 -14.25 -2.29 8.54
CA ALA A 316 -13.25 -2.11 9.61
C ALA A 316 -13.74 -1.09 10.65
N LEU A 317 -14.24 0.06 10.20
CA LEU A 317 -14.78 1.10 11.08
C LEU A 317 -16.07 0.67 11.82
N GLU A 318 -16.80 -0.31 11.29
CA GLU A 318 -18.02 -0.84 11.89
C GLU A 318 -17.74 -1.91 12.95
N ARG A 319 -16.50 -2.43 13.00
CA ARG A 319 -16.09 -3.53 13.89
C ARG A 319 -15.23 -3.07 15.06
N VAL A 320 -14.62 -1.89 14.98
CA VAL A 320 -13.86 -1.31 16.09
C VAL A 320 -14.78 -0.78 17.19
N GLY A 321 -14.28 -0.76 18.43
CA GLY A 321 -15.00 -0.21 19.58
C GLY A 321 -14.89 1.31 19.72
N SER A 322 -14.03 1.95 18.92
CA SER A 322 -13.79 3.38 18.94
C SER A 322 -15.02 4.20 18.59
N GLU A 323 -15.25 5.27 19.36
CA GLU A 323 -16.29 6.27 19.07
C GLU A 323 -15.77 7.42 18.16
N ASP A 324 -14.45 7.59 18.02
CA ASP A 324 -13.81 8.57 17.15
C ASP A 324 -13.30 7.89 15.86
N THR A 325 -14.22 7.61 14.95
CA THR A 325 -13.91 7.02 13.64
C THR A 325 -14.14 8.00 12.50
N GLU A 326 -13.22 8.06 11.54
CA GLU A 326 -13.39 8.84 10.30
C GLU A 326 -13.23 7.97 9.04
N GLU A 327 -14.26 7.98 8.19
CA GLU A 327 -14.21 7.39 6.85
C GLU A 327 -13.76 8.42 5.81
N VAL A 328 -12.74 8.07 5.01
CA VAL A 328 -12.29 8.91 3.88
C VAL A 328 -12.34 8.10 2.59
N VAL A 329 -13.24 8.46 1.68
CA VAL A 329 -13.31 7.84 0.34
C VAL A 329 -12.85 8.84 -0.70
N LEU A 330 -11.80 8.50 -1.46
CA LEU A 330 -11.25 9.34 -2.51
C LEU A 330 -11.38 8.70 -3.89
N ARG A 331 -11.60 9.52 -4.91
CA ARG A 331 -11.51 9.07 -6.31
C ARG A 331 -10.11 8.56 -6.63
N GLY A 332 -10.02 7.34 -7.15
CA GLY A 332 -8.76 6.71 -7.52
C GLY A 332 -8.86 5.19 -7.40
N GLY A 333 -7.77 4.50 -7.70
CA GLY A 333 -7.57 3.09 -7.35
C GLY A 333 -6.51 2.90 -6.26
N HIS A 334 -6.26 1.65 -5.89
CA HIS A 334 -5.39 1.22 -4.77
C HIS A 334 -4.10 2.03 -4.61
N ALA A 335 -3.15 1.87 -5.53
CA ALA A 335 -1.85 2.53 -5.45
C ALA A 335 -1.95 4.07 -5.58
N SER A 336 -2.92 4.57 -6.35
CA SER A 336 -3.11 6.01 -6.54
C SER A 336 -3.66 6.73 -5.30
N LEU A 337 -4.14 5.97 -4.31
CA LEU A 337 -4.55 6.52 -3.02
C LEU A 337 -3.33 6.98 -2.22
N VAL A 338 -2.24 6.21 -2.26
CA VAL A 338 -1.01 6.47 -1.49
C VAL A 338 0.11 7.11 -2.31
N ALA A 339 0.08 6.96 -3.63
CA ALA A 339 1.09 7.51 -4.55
C ALA A 339 0.47 8.33 -5.69
N GLY A 340 1.25 9.27 -6.24
CA GLY A 340 0.86 10.13 -7.34
C GLY A 340 -0.05 11.30 -6.93
N GLY A 341 -0.58 12.02 -7.92
CA GLY A 341 -1.24 13.32 -7.68
C GLY A 341 -2.44 13.27 -6.75
N ASN A 342 -3.25 12.21 -6.79
CA ASN A 342 -4.41 12.10 -5.91
C ASN A 342 -4.00 11.94 -4.44
N ALA A 343 -2.93 11.19 -4.17
CA ALA A 343 -2.36 11.05 -2.84
C ALA A 343 -1.80 12.40 -2.34
N MET A 344 -0.93 13.04 -3.13
CA MET A 344 -0.23 14.29 -2.77
C MET A 344 -1.19 15.44 -2.47
N TYR A 345 -2.24 15.61 -3.27
CA TYR A 345 -3.12 16.78 -3.16
C TYR A 345 -4.39 16.51 -2.34
N ARG A 346 -4.63 15.26 -1.91
CA ARG A 346 -5.86 14.92 -1.17
C ARG A 346 -5.61 14.05 0.04
N LEU A 347 -5.07 12.84 -0.14
CA LEU A 347 -4.88 11.93 0.99
C LEU A 347 -3.90 12.52 2.00
N TRP A 348 -2.69 12.89 1.57
CA TRP A 348 -1.65 13.28 2.51
C TRP A 348 -2.00 14.54 3.32
N PRO A 349 -2.57 15.61 2.73
CA PRO A 349 -3.04 16.76 3.51
C PRO A 349 -4.20 16.41 4.45
N LYS A 350 -5.09 15.50 4.04
CA LYS A 350 -6.21 15.04 4.90
C LYS A 350 -5.70 14.22 6.08
N LEU A 351 -4.73 13.35 5.83
CA LEU A 351 -4.06 12.56 6.86
C LEU A 351 -3.34 13.47 7.86
N ASP A 352 -2.58 14.44 7.37
CA ASP A 352 -1.90 15.44 8.20
C ASP A 352 -2.88 16.25 9.06
N GLN A 353 -3.99 16.73 8.46
CA GLN A 353 -5.02 17.46 9.21
C GLN A 353 -5.60 16.63 10.37
N TRP A 354 -5.73 15.30 10.19
CA TRP A 354 -6.27 14.42 11.21
C TRP A 354 -5.23 14.05 12.27
N LEU A 355 -4.00 13.73 11.85
CA LEU A 355 -2.92 13.28 12.74
C LEU A 355 -2.24 14.40 13.53
N SER A 356 -2.03 15.58 12.94
CA SER A 356 -1.24 16.67 13.54
C SER A 356 -1.80 17.10 14.90
N VAL A 357 -3.12 17.22 15.02
CA VAL A 357 -3.80 17.59 16.27
C VAL A 357 -3.81 16.48 17.32
N ARG A 358 -3.42 15.26 16.93
CA ARG A 358 -3.39 14.04 17.75
C ARG A 358 -1.97 13.57 18.08
N SER A 359 -0.95 14.26 17.57
CA SER A 359 0.46 13.86 17.71
C SER A 359 1.28 14.79 18.62
N ILE A 360 0.60 15.57 19.47
CA ILE A 360 1.19 16.63 20.32
C ILE A 360 1.78 16.07 21.61
#